data_AF-A0A7Y6PRP1-F1
#
_entry.id   AF-A0A7Y6PRP1-F1
#
_cell.length_a   1.000
_cell.length_b   1.000
_cell.length_c   1.000
_cell.angle_alpha   90.00
_cell.angle_beta   90.00
_cell.angle_gamma   90.00
#
_symmetry.space_group_name_H-M   'P 1'
#
loop_
_entity.id
_entity.type
_entity.pdbx_description
1 polymer ?
#
loop_
_entity_poly.entity_id
_entity_poly.type
_entity_poly.pdbx_seq_one_letter_code
_entity_poly.pdbx_strand_id
1 'polypeptide(L)'
;MNGQPNFEVDGSLACVGDQVLVCEDALVEVARQSPAAPLTWRFLPATTAGRLIGWREHEQRTYAVVDVDGEDRRLVVFVSDRKIARAARPDMARRRHIHMRGR
;
A
#
# COMPACT_ATOMS: atom_id res chain seq x y z
N MET A 1 -1.79 1.05 -26.22
CA MET A 1 -1.20 -0.13 -25.54
C MET A 1 -1.06 0.22 -24.06
N ASN A 2 -2.04 -0.15 -23.24
CA ASN A 2 -2.01 0.15 -21.81
C ASN A 2 -1.32 -1.03 -21.11
N GLY A 3 -0.01 -0.90 -20.88
CA GLY A 3 0.72 -1.83 -20.04
C GLY A 3 0.30 -1.61 -18.59
N GLN A 4 -0.68 -2.38 -18.12
CA GLN A 4 -0.87 -2.51 -16.68
C GLN A 4 0.40 -3.16 -16.11
N PRO A 5 1.02 -2.58 -15.08
CA PRO A 5 2.15 -3.22 -14.43
C PRO A 5 1.69 -4.58 -13.89
N ASN A 6 2.38 -5.65 -14.31
CA ASN A 6 2.26 -6.96 -13.69
C ASN A 6 2.77 -6.82 -12.26
N PHE A 7 1.87 -6.71 -11.30
CA PHE A 7 2.23 -6.77 -9.89
C PHE A 7 2.38 -8.24 -9.52
N GLU A 8 3.63 -8.72 -9.47
CA GLU A 8 3.94 -9.99 -8.83
C GLU A 8 3.56 -9.87 -7.36
N VAL A 9 2.43 -10.48 -6.99
CA VAL A 9 2.05 -10.70 -5.59
C VAL A 9 2.97 -11.79 -5.07
N ASP A 10 4.15 -11.38 -4.63
CA ASP A 10 5.07 -12.28 -3.94
C ASP A 10 4.33 -12.81 -2.69
N GLY A 11 4.23 -14.13 -2.53
CA GLY A 11 3.44 -14.79 -1.48
C GLY A 11 3.90 -14.51 -0.04
N SER A 12 4.80 -13.55 0.15
CA SER A 12 5.18 -13.01 1.45
C SER A 12 4.11 -12.05 1.95
N LEU A 13 3.54 -12.34 3.12
CA LEU A 13 2.67 -11.42 3.84
C LEU A 13 3.37 -10.05 4.00
N ALA A 14 2.70 -8.96 3.63
CA ALA A 14 3.26 -7.62 3.77
C ALA A 14 3.63 -7.33 5.23
N CYS A 15 4.79 -6.71 5.45
CA CYS A 15 5.29 -6.35 6.77
C CYS A 15 5.18 -4.83 7.01
N VAL A 16 5.08 -4.40 8.26
CA VAL A 16 5.14 -2.97 8.61
C VAL A 16 6.42 -2.35 8.03
N GLY A 17 6.25 -1.22 7.33
CA GLY A 17 7.31 -0.53 6.60
C GLY A 17 7.43 -0.92 5.12
N ASP A 18 6.78 -2.00 4.67
CA ASP A 18 6.70 -2.32 3.25
C ASP A 18 5.83 -1.31 2.51
N GLN A 19 6.23 -1.08 1.26
CA GLN A 19 5.35 -0.45 0.29
C GLN A 19 4.25 -1.45 -0.09
N VAL A 20 3.01 -0.98 -0.12
CA VAL A 20 1.84 -1.78 -0.49
C VAL A 20 1.04 -1.08 -1.58
N LEU A 21 0.28 -1.89 -2.30
CA LEU A 21 -0.67 -1.45 -3.31
C LEU A 21 -2.05 -1.97 -2.97
N VAL A 22 -3.04 -1.11 -3.14
CA VAL A 22 -4.45 -1.50 -3.14
C VAL A 22 -4.73 -2.27 -4.43
N CYS A 23 -5.18 -3.52 -4.32
CA CYS A 23 -5.36 -4.42 -5.48
C CYS A 23 -6.69 -4.19 -6.22
N GLU A 24 -7.69 -3.63 -5.52
CA GLU A 24 -9.05 -3.43 -6.03
C GLU A 24 -9.61 -2.11 -5.51
N ASP A 25 -10.50 -1.49 -6.28
CA ASP A 25 -11.25 -0.32 -5.84
C ASP A 25 -11.93 -0.59 -4.48
N ALA A 26 -11.78 0.37 -3.56
CA ALA A 26 -12.27 0.20 -2.20
C ALA A 26 -12.76 1.51 -1.60
N LEU A 27 -13.92 1.44 -0.94
CA LEU A 27 -14.33 2.45 0.03
C LEU A 27 -13.71 2.10 1.39
N VAL A 28 -12.82 2.96 1.88
CA VAL A 28 -12.03 2.72 3.10
C VAL A 28 -12.32 3.77 4.16
N GLU A 29 -12.22 3.37 5.43
CA GLU A 29 -12.30 4.31 6.55
C GLU A 29 -10.98 5.07 6.68
N VAL A 30 -11.07 6.39 6.86
CA VAL A 30 -9.92 7.25 7.17
C VAL A 30 -9.72 7.29 8.67
N ALA A 31 -8.47 7.10 9.11
CA ALA A 31 -8.11 7.15 10.52
C ALA A 31 -8.41 8.53 11.11
N ARG A 32 -8.97 8.51 12.32
CA ARG A 32 -9.42 9.70 13.02
C ARG A 32 -8.38 10.16 14.02
N GLN A 33 -8.23 11.47 14.17
CA GLN A 33 -7.35 12.07 15.18
C GLN A 33 -7.93 11.97 16.60
N SER A 34 -9.24 11.81 16.74
CA SER A 34 -9.93 11.65 18.02
C SER A 34 -11.05 10.60 17.91
N PRO A 35 -11.29 9.78 18.96
CA PRO A 35 -12.41 8.83 18.99
C PRO A 35 -13.79 9.49 18.84
N ALA A 36 -13.93 10.76 19.24
CA ALA A 36 -15.17 11.52 19.14
C ALA A 36 -15.40 12.14 17.75
N ALA A 37 -14.39 12.15 16.87
CA ALA A 37 -14.55 12.66 15.51
C ALA A 37 -15.47 11.73 14.70
N PRO A 38 -16.28 12.27 13.77
CA PRO A 38 -17.14 11.45 12.92
C PRO A 38 -16.30 10.51 12.05
N LEU A 39 -16.87 9.35 11.70
CA LEU A 39 -16.27 8.43 10.74
C LEU A 39 -16.30 9.07 9.35
N THR A 40 -15.14 9.03 8.68
CA THR A 40 -14.97 9.54 7.33
C THR A 40 -14.51 8.42 6.42
N TRP A 41 -15.11 8.35 5.24
CA TRP A 41 -14.83 7.34 4.23
C TRP A 41 -14.18 7.98 3.02
N ARG A 42 -13.30 7.24 2.35
CA ARG A 42 -12.67 7.66 1.11
C ARG A 42 -12.66 6.53 0.10
N PHE A 43 -12.93 6.87 -1.16
CA PHE A 43 -12.72 5.94 -2.26
C PHE A 43 -11.24 5.92 -2.63
N LEU A 44 -10.64 4.74 -2.65
CA LEU A 44 -9.30 4.50 -3.17
C LEU A 44 -9.39 3.66 -4.44
N PRO A 45 -8.85 4.14 -5.57
CA PRO A 45 -8.75 3.34 -6.76
C PRO A 45 -7.74 2.20 -6.58
N ALA A 46 -7.92 1.11 -7.33
CA ALA A 46 -6.92 0.08 -7.49
C ALA A 46 -5.59 0.71 -7.92
N THR A 47 -4.48 0.06 -7.56
CA THR A 47 -3.10 0.53 -7.73
C THR A 47 -2.71 1.76 -6.89
N THR A 48 -3.59 2.25 -6.00
CA THR A 48 -3.20 3.25 -4.99
C THR A 48 -2.05 2.71 -4.16
N ALA A 49 -0.96 3.47 -4.12
CA ALA A 49 0.24 3.13 -3.36
C ALA A 49 0.21 3.75 -1.97
N GLY A 50 0.82 3.05 -1.02
CA GLY A 50 1.08 3.59 0.30
C GLY A 50 2.03 2.72 1.10
N ARG A 51 2.29 3.14 2.33
CA ARG A 51 3.13 2.40 3.27
C ARG A 51 2.29 1.71 4.32
N LEU A 52 2.53 0.42 4.53
CA LEU A 52 1.93 -0.30 5.65
C LEU A 52 2.56 0.18 6.96
N ILE A 53 1.76 0.77 7.86
CA ILE A 53 2.24 1.30 9.15
C ILE A 53 1.73 0.51 10.35
N GLY A 54 0.81 -0.44 10.15
CA GLY A 54 0.30 -1.29 11.22
C GLY A 54 -0.83 -2.21 10.77
N TRP A 55 -1.31 -3.00 11.72
CA TRP A 55 -2.45 -3.90 11.56
C TRP A 55 -3.46 -3.64 12.68
N ARG A 56 -4.75 -3.76 12.36
CA ARG A 56 -5.84 -3.58 13.32
C ARG A 56 -6.85 -4.71 13.15
N GLU A 57 -7.25 -5.30 14.27
CA GLU A 57 -8.34 -6.27 14.30
C GLU A 57 -9.66 -5.59 14.72
N HIS A 58 -10.75 -5.91 14.02
CA HIS A 58 -12.09 -5.45 14.35
C HIS A 58 -13.13 -6.47 13.88
N GLU A 59 -14.02 -6.92 14.76
CA GLU A 59 -15.09 -7.88 14.45
C GLU A 59 -14.59 -9.12 13.67
N GLN A 60 -13.50 -9.73 14.15
CA GLN A 60 -12.86 -10.90 13.51
C GLN A 60 -12.31 -10.64 12.09
N ARG A 61 -12.13 -9.37 11.70
CA ARG A 61 -11.50 -8.96 10.45
C ARG A 61 -10.21 -8.22 10.72
N THR A 62 -9.24 -8.40 9.83
CA THR A 62 -7.94 -7.75 9.88
C THR A 62 -7.88 -6.63 8.85
N TYR A 63 -7.46 -5.45 9.30
CA TYR A 63 -7.29 -4.27 8.47
C TYR A 63 -5.83 -3.83 8.51
N ALA A 64 -5.26 -3.62 7.33
CA ALA A 64 -4.01 -2.91 7.13
C ALA A 64 -4.22 -1.42 7.41
N VAL A 65 -3.34 -0.84 8.22
CA VAL A 65 -3.25 0.60 8.44
C VAL A 65 -2.25 1.14 7.42
N VAL A 66 -2.72 1.91 6.44
CA VAL A 66 -1.90 2.36 5.31
C VAL A 66 -1.80 3.88 5.31
N ASP A 67 -0.58 4.39 5.20
CA ASP A 67 -0.28 5.79 4.92
C ASP A 67 -0.21 5.97 3.39
N VAL A 68 -1.19 6.64 2.79
CA VAL A 68 -1.36 6.74 1.34
C VAL A 68 -0.43 7.81 0.75
N ASP A 69 0.26 7.46 -0.34
CA ASP A 69 1.17 8.36 -1.04
C ASP A 69 0.42 9.34 -1.96
N GLY A 70 1.02 10.50 -2.26
CA GLY A 70 0.53 11.43 -3.29
C GLY A 70 -0.59 12.38 -2.87
N GLU A 71 -0.95 12.39 -1.59
CA GLU A 71 -1.91 13.33 -1.02
C GLU A 71 -1.18 14.54 -0.40
N ASP A 72 -1.69 15.76 -0.60
CA ASP A 72 -1.16 17.00 0.01
C ASP A 72 -1.11 16.95 1.54
N ARG A 73 -1.88 16.04 2.14
CA ARG A 73 -1.92 15.76 3.57
C ARG A 73 -1.77 14.28 3.81
N ARG A 74 -1.06 13.94 4.89
CA ARG A 74 -0.88 12.55 5.35
C ARG A 74 -2.25 11.89 5.55
N LEU A 75 -2.57 10.91 4.71
CA LEU A 75 -3.85 10.21 4.73
C LEU A 75 -3.63 8.78 5.21
N VAL A 76 -4.06 8.50 6.43
CA VAL A 76 -4.02 7.15 7.00
C VAL A 76 -5.39 6.50 6.86
N VAL A 77 -5.44 5.28 6.31
CA VAL A 77 -6.67 4.55 6.05
C VAL A 77 -6.62 3.12 6.60
N PHE A 78 -7.80 2.51 6.77
CA PHE A 78 -7.95 1.10 7.09
C PHE A 78 -8.41 0.33 5.84
N VAL A 79 -7.54 -0.52 5.31
CA VAL A 79 -7.81 -1.35 4.12
C VAL A 79 -7.90 -2.81 4.56
N SER A 80 -8.85 -3.59 4.04
CA SER A 80 -8.87 -5.04 4.31
C SER A 80 -7.53 -5.67 3.88
N ASP A 81 -7.01 -6.56 4.73
CA ASP A 81 -5.83 -7.39 4.45
C ASP A 81 -5.89 -8.11 3.09
N ARG A 82 -7.07 -8.55 2.67
CA ARG A 82 -7.31 -9.22 1.38
C ARG A 82 -7.19 -8.30 0.16
N LYS A 83 -7.19 -6.98 0.36
CA LYS A 83 -7.16 -5.98 -0.71
C LYS A 83 -5.81 -5.30 -0.87
N ILE A 84 -4.80 -5.71 -0.11
CA ILE A 84 -3.45 -5.16 -0.22
C ILE A 84 -2.47 -6.22 -0.68
N ALA A 85 -1.53 -5.80 -1.51
CA ALA A 85 -0.36 -6.60 -1.88
C ALA A 85 0.90 -5.82 -1.55
N ARG A 86 1.96 -6.55 -1.19
CA ARG A 86 3.30 -5.99 -1.11
C ARG A 86 3.71 -5.51 -2.50
N ALA A 87 4.12 -4.26 -2.63
CA ALA A 87 4.69 -3.77 -3.87
C ALA A 87 6.13 -4.30 -4.01
N ALA A 88 6.44 -4.99 -5.11
CA ALA A 88 7.82 -5.31 -5.44
C ALA A 88 8.63 -4.01 -5.50
N ARG A 89 9.68 -3.90 -4.66
CA ARG A 89 10.56 -2.73 -4.66
C ARG A 89 11.12 -2.52 -6.07
N PRO A 90 10.92 -1.36 -6.73
CA PRO A 90 11.59 -1.08 -8.00
C PRO A 90 13.12 -1.01 -7.89
N ASP A 91 13.69 -1.00 -6.67
CA ASP A 91 15.02 -0.44 -6.42
C ASP A 91 16.15 -1.45 -6.12
N MET A 92 15.97 -2.74 -6.42
CA MET A 92 17.06 -3.74 -6.32
C MET A 92 17.44 -4.40 -7.66
N ALA A 93 16.77 -4.08 -8.77
CA ALA A 93 17.15 -4.58 -10.10
C ALA A 93 18.18 -3.70 -10.83
N ARG A 94 18.44 -2.47 -10.37
CA ARG A 94 19.32 -1.51 -11.07
C ARG A 94 20.80 -1.52 -10.66
N ARG A 95 21.22 -2.30 -9.66
CA ARG A 95 22.63 -2.32 -9.20
C ARG A 95 23.53 -3.40 -9.82
N ARG A 96 23.09 -4.14 -10.85
CA ARG A 96 23.94 -5.13 -11.55
C ARG A 96 24.40 -4.72 -12.96
N HIS A 97 24.18 -3.48 -13.40
CA HIS A 97 24.58 -2.99 -14.72
C HIS A 97 25.49 -1.75 -14.68
N ILE A 98 26.54 -1.76 -13.84
CA ILE A 98 27.70 -0.87 -14.03
C ILE A 98 28.99 -1.62 -13.68
N HIS A 99 29.38 -2.58 -14.53
CA HIS A 99 30.81 -2.83 -14.77
C HIS A 99 30.98 -3.53 -16.12
N MET A 100 30.90 -2.75 -17.22
CA MET A 100 31.52 -3.15 -18.49
C MET A 100 32.04 -1.91 -19.20
N ARG A 101 33.34 -1.67 -19.01
CA ARG A 101 34.38 -1.47 -20.05
C ARG A 101 35.44 -0.48 -19.57
N GLY A 102 36.70 -0.87 -19.75
CA GLY A 102 37.80 0.10 -19.74
C GLY A 102 39.20 -0.47 -19.62
N ARG A 103 39.62 -1.41 -20.48
CA ARG A 103 40.84 -1.34 -21.30
C ARG A 103 41.01 -2.61 -22.14
#